data_AF-A0A1G6ANL2-F1
#
_entry.id   AF-A0A1G6ANL2-F1
#
_cell.length_a   1.000
_cell.length_b   1.000
_cell.length_c   1.000
_cell.angle_alpha   90.00
_cell.angle_beta   90.00
_cell.angle_gamma   90.00
#
_symmetry.space_group_name_H-M   'P 1'
#
loop_
_entity.id
_entity.type
_entity.pdbx_description
1 polymer ?
#
loop_
_entity_poly.entity_id
_entity_poly.type
_entity_poly.pdbx_seq_one_letter_code
_entity_poly.pdbx_strand_id
1 'polypeptide(L)'
;MSFSALGIRIDREKEVITECDLPPIFTDIPSQEYELLSPLSANAFIEEERKKMIYLEPERFGDASDDTWNAYFFSEEPDGYFKDAHMDLSVIVPLSKQANLRHWEKSKPEKVKEYILTMTSLR
;
A
#
# COMPACT_ATOMS: atom_id res chain seq x y z
N MET A 1 12.45 3.84 -31.73
CA MET A 1 12.35 2.72 -30.77
C MET A 1 11.24 3.07 -29.78
N SER A 2 10.30 2.18 -29.54
CA SER A 2 9.32 2.31 -28.44
C SER A 2 9.87 1.62 -27.21
N PHE A 3 9.85 2.30 -26.07
CA PHE A 3 10.15 1.69 -24.78
C PHE A 3 9.11 0.62 -24.44
N SER A 4 9.54 -0.49 -23.84
CA SER A 4 8.67 -1.54 -23.31
C SER A 4 9.13 -1.86 -21.90
N ALA A 5 8.20 -1.77 -20.94
CA ALA A 5 8.49 -2.07 -19.54
C ALA A 5 8.56 -3.58 -19.30
N LEU A 6 9.45 -4.00 -18.41
CA LEU A 6 9.74 -5.39 -18.08
C LEU A 6 9.55 -5.60 -16.56
N GLY A 7 8.86 -6.67 -16.18
CA GLY A 7 8.79 -7.12 -14.79
C GLY A 7 10.02 -7.95 -14.42
N ILE A 8 10.47 -7.84 -13.18
CA ILE A 8 11.53 -8.69 -12.63
C ILE A 8 11.09 -9.30 -11.30
N ARG A 9 11.53 -10.53 -11.02
CA ARG A 9 11.33 -11.20 -9.73
C ARG A 9 12.61 -11.88 -9.27
N ILE A 10 12.75 -12.05 -7.95
CA ILE A 10 13.85 -12.82 -7.35
C ILE A 10 13.39 -14.28 -7.19
N ASP A 11 14.03 -15.19 -7.90
CA ASP A 11 13.94 -16.63 -7.63
C ASP A 11 14.84 -16.94 -6.42
N ARG A 12 14.20 -17.05 -5.24
CA ARG A 12 14.92 -17.28 -3.98
C ARG A 12 15.50 -18.69 -3.85
N GLU A 13 15.02 -19.67 -4.62
CA GLU A 13 15.58 -21.03 -4.61
C GLU A 13 16.89 -21.10 -5.38
N LYS A 14 16.97 -20.36 -6.49
CA LYS A 14 18.15 -20.32 -7.37
C LYS A 14 19.06 -19.13 -7.13
N GLU A 15 18.64 -18.20 -6.28
CA GLU A 15 19.33 -16.93 -6.00
C GLU A 15 19.62 -16.10 -7.25
N VAL A 16 18.65 -16.03 -8.18
CA VAL A 16 18.77 -15.26 -9.43
C VAL A 16 17.59 -14.31 -9.64
N ILE A 17 17.82 -13.25 -10.40
CA ILE A 17 16.76 -12.37 -10.90
C ILE A 17 16.27 -12.94 -12.24
N THR A 18 14.97 -13.14 -12.38
CA THR A 18 14.33 -13.61 -13.61
C THR A 18 13.31 -12.60 -14.11
N GLU A 19 13.12 -12.54 -15.42
CA GLU A 19 12.05 -11.77 -16.04
C GLU A 19 10.67 -12.33 -15.63
N CYS A 20 9.68 -11.46 -15.54
CA CYS A 20 8.29 -11.82 -15.33
C CYS A 20 7.34 -10.77 -15.94
N ASP A 21 6.06 -11.09 -15.95
CA ASP A 21 5.03 -10.13 -16.32
C ASP A 21 5.02 -8.94 -15.36
N LEU A 22 4.65 -7.76 -15.88
CA LEU A 22 4.41 -6.59 -15.04
C LEU A 22 3.20 -6.85 -14.13
N PRO A 23 3.31 -6.54 -12.83
CA PRO A 23 2.16 -6.61 -11.94
C PRO A 23 0.97 -5.79 -12.46
N PRO A 24 -0.28 -6.25 -12.25
CA PRO A 24 -1.48 -5.55 -12.72
C PRO A 24 -1.57 -4.07 -12.30
N ILE A 25 -0.95 -3.67 -11.18
CA ILE A 25 -0.94 -2.28 -10.70
C ILE A 25 -0.27 -1.29 -11.67
N PHE A 26 0.55 -1.76 -12.61
CA PHE A 26 1.14 -0.94 -13.68
C PHE A 26 0.20 -0.69 -14.87
N THR A 27 -1.07 -1.12 -14.77
CA THR A 27 -2.08 -0.86 -15.80
C THR A 27 -2.47 0.62 -15.79
N ASP A 28 -2.49 1.26 -16.96
CA ASP A 28 -3.05 2.61 -17.11
C ASP A 28 -4.55 2.59 -16.78
N ILE A 29 -4.95 3.37 -15.77
CA ILE A 29 -6.36 3.49 -15.37
C ILE A 29 -6.86 4.93 -15.58
N PRO A 30 -8.10 5.12 -16.06
CA PRO A 30 -8.73 6.44 -16.12
C PRO A 30 -8.90 7.07 -14.73
N SER A 31 -8.90 8.41 -14.65
CA SER A 31 -9.07 9.16 -13.38
C SER A 31 -10.27 8.71 -12.54
N GLN A 32 -11.39 8.38 -13.18
CA GLN A 32 -12.60 7.93 -12.50
C GLN A 32 -12.40 6.59 -11.77
N GLU A 33 -11.63 5.68 -12.37
CA GLU A 33 -11.30 4.40 -11.74
C GLU A 33 -10.28 4.61 -10.61
N TYR A 34 -9.33 5.53 -10.81
CA TYR A 34 -8.37 5.91 -9.78
C TYR A 34 -9.07 6.43 -8.51
N GLU A 35 -10.08 7.30 -8.64
CA GLU A 35 -10.87 7.82 -7.52
C GLU A 35 -11.60 6.70 -6.77
N LEU A 36 -12.17 5.73 -7.48
CA LEU A 36 -12.84 4.58 -6.87
C LEU A 36 -11.87 3.67 -6.13
N LEU A 37 -10.65 3.47 -6.66
CA LEU A 37 -9.64 2.58 -6.09
C LEU A 37 -8.79 3.24 -5.01
N SER A 38 -8.71 4.58 -4.96
CA SER A 38 -7.86 5.32 -4.02
C SER A 38 -8.04 4.92 -2.55
N PRO A 39 -9.27 4.77 -2.00
CA PRO A 39 -9.46 4.26 -0.65
C PRO A 39 -8.91 2.85 -0.44
N LEU A 40 -9.13 1.95 -1.41
CA LEU A 40 -8.66 0.57 -1.35
C LEU A 40 -7.13 0.50 -1.36
N SER A 41 -6.50 1.28 -2.23
CA SER A 41 -5.04 1.42 -2.28
C SER A 41 -4.47 2.03 -0.99
N ALA A 42 -5.14 3.02 -0.40
CA ALA A 42 -4.74 3.58 0.88
C ALA A 42 -4.82 2.55 2.02
N ASN A 43 -5.81 1.65 1.98
CA ASN A 43 -5.88 0.52 2.93
C ASN A 43 -4.72 -0.45 2.75
N ALA A 44 -4.43 -0.88 1.51
CA ALA A 44 -3.27 -1.72 1.23
C ALA A 44 -1.96 -1.07 1.72
N PHE A 45 -1.81 0.24 1.48
CA PHE A 45 -0.64 0.98 1.92
C PHE A 45 -0.47 0.99 3.45
N ILE A 46 -1.55 1.24 4.22
CA ILE A 46 -1.48 1.23 5.69
C ILE A 46 -1.14 -0.16 6.24
N GLU A 47 -1.61 -1.24 5.60
CA GLU A 47 -1.24 -2.60 6.00
C GLU A 47 0.23 -2.92 5.75
N GLU A 48 0.78 -2.52 4.59
CA GLU A 48 2.21 -2.64 4.32
C GLU A 48 3.06 -1.77 5.25
N GLU A 49 2.58 -0.57 5.59
CA GLU A 49 3.23 0.30 6.57
C GLU A 49 3.26 -0.35 7.96
N ARG A 50 2.16 -0.99 8.39
CA ARG A 50 2.12 -1.76 9.64
C ARG A 50 3.12 -2.92 9.62
N LYS A 51 3.17 -3.71 8.54
CA LYS A 51 4.13 -4.81 8.39
C LYS A 51 5.57 -4.31 8.44
N LYS A 52 5.86 -3.18 7.79
CA LYS A 52 7.17 -2.52 7.83
C LYS A 52 7.55 -2.14 9.27
N MET A 53 6.67 -1.47 10.00
CA MET A 53 6.96 -1.03 11.37
C MET A 53 7.07 -2.19 12.36
N ILE A 54 6.29 -3.27 12.18
CA ILE A 54 6.46 -4.52 12.93
C ILE A 54 7.84 -5.14 12.69
N TYR A 55 8.33 -5.11 11.44
CA TYR A 55 9.66 -5.62 11.11
C TYR A 55 10.79 -4.73 11.67
N LEU A 56 10.65 -3.42 11.59
CA LEU A 56 11.69 -2.46 12.02
C LEU A 56 11.74 -2.27 13.55
N GLU A 57 10.58 -2.23 14.21
CA GLU A 57 10.43 -1.96 15.64
C GLU A 57 9.51 -3.02 16.29
N PRO A 58 9.89 -4.31 16.30
CA PRO A 58 9.02 -5.40 16.76
C PRO A 58 8.62 -5.29 18.22
N GLU A 59 9.49 -4.79 19.09
CA GLU A 59 9.19 -4.59 20.53
C GLU A 59 8.07 -3.57 20.76
N ARG A 60 7.96 -2.58 19.86
CA ARG A 60 6.95 -1.52 19.94
C ARG A 60 5.66 -1.90 19.22
N PHE A 61 5.76 -2.50 18.04
CA PHE A 61 4.62 -2.70 17.14
C PHE A 61 4.11 -4.13 17.04
N GLY A 62 4.85 -5.14 17.51
CA GLY A 62 4.50 -6.56 17.36
C GLY A 62 3.10 -6.91 17.89
N ASP A 63 2.78 -6.41 19.09
CA ASP A 63 1.45 -6.53 19.74
C ASP A 63 0.85 -5.15 20.09
N ALA A 64 1.15 -4.14 19.27
CA ALA A 64 0.73 -2.77 19.54
C ALA A 64 -0.81 -2.62 19.57
N SER A 65 -1.28 -1.85 20.55
CA SER A 65 -2.68 -1.43 20.62
C SER A 65 -3.01 -0.38 19.55
N ASP A 66 -4.30 -0.13 19.33
CA ASP A 66 -4.75 0.95 18.46
C ASP A 66 -4.22 2.32 18.90
N ASP A 67 -4.07 2.55 20.21
CA ASP A 67 -3.50 3.81 20.73
C ASP A 67 -2.03 3.99 20.32
N THR A 68 -1.23 2.92 20.36
CA THR A 68 0.16 2.94 19.89
C THR A 68 0.24 3.21 18.40
N TRP A 69 -0.63 2.59 17.60
CA TRP A 69 -0.71 2.86 16.17
C TRP A 69 -1.20 4.27 15.85
N ASN A 70 -2.19 4.78 16.58
CA ASN A 70 -2.68 6.14 16.40
C ASN A 70 -1.58 7.17 16.75
N ALA A 71 -0.85 6.97 17.84
CA ALA A 71 0.27 7.83 18.20
C ALA A 71 1.34 7.88 17.10
N TYR A 72 1.58 6.76 16.41
CA TYR A 72 2.46 6.69 15.26
C TYR A 72 1.90 7.43 14.03
N PHE A 73 0.69 7.06 13.59
CA PHE A 73 0.10 7.60 12.36
C PHE A 73 -0.22 9.10 12.42
N PHE A 74 -0.47 9.62 13.62
CA PHE A 74 -0.80 11.02 13.85
C PHE A 74 0.33 11.77 14.57
N SER A 75 1.55 11.21 14.57
CA SER A 75 2.73 11.87 15.10
C SER A 75 3.03 13.16 14.33
N GLU A 76 3.23 14.26 15.06
CA GLU A 76 3.78 15.50 14.51
C GLU A 76 5.33 15.48 14.51
N GLU A 77 5.94 14.50 15.17
CA GLU A 77 7.38 14.31 15.19
C GLU A 77 7.83 13.60 13.90
N PRO A 78 8.77 14.17 13.13
CA PRO A 78 9.29 13.51 11.94
C PRO A 78 10.11 12.28 12.35
N ASP A 79 9.77 11.12 11.81
CA ASP A 79 10.60 9.91 11.92
C ASP A 79 11.94 10.13 11.19
N GLY A 80 12.91 10.78 11.83
CA GLY A 80 14.33 10.85 11.45
C GLY A 80 14.70 11.46 10.09
N TYR A 81 13.75 11.61 9.16
CA TYR A 81 13.90 12.18 7.84
C TYR A 81 13.29 13.58 7.90
N PHE A 82 14.15 14.58 7.70
CA PHE A 82 13.92 16.03 7.56
C PHE A 82 12.47 16.54 7.67
N LYS A 83 12.29 17.68 8.34
CA LYS A 83 11.02 18.43 8.33
C LYS A 83 10.44 18.51 6.91
N ASP A 84 9.20 18.04 6.74
CA ASP A 84 8.45 17.94 5.48
C ASP A 84 8.77 16.76 4.54
N ALA A 85 9.65 15.82 4.92
CA ALA A 85 9.93 14.59 4.16
C ALA A 85 9.05 13.40 4.57
N HIS A 86 8.31 13.52 5.67
CA HIS A 86 7.45 12.45 6.18
C HIS A 86 6.14 12.37 5.38
N MET A 87 5.72 11.15 5.05
CA MET A 87 4.40 10.95 4.45
C MET A 87 3.33 11.28 5.49
N ASP A 88 2.38 12.14 5.13
CA ASP A 88 1.33 12.52 6.07
C ASP A 88 0.29 11.40 6.23
N LEU A 89 0.59 10.45 7.11
CA LEU A 89 -0.30 9.33 7.43
C LEU A 89 -1.62 9.80 8.06
N SER A 90 -1.67 11.03 8.60
CA SER A 90 -2.91 11.62 9.10
C SER A 90 -3.95 11.87 8.01
N VAL A 91 -3.51 12.01 6.75
CA VAL A 91 -4.39 12.10 5.57
C VAL A 91 -4.72 10.71 5.01
N ILE A 92 -3.75 9.80 4.99
CA ILE A 92 -3.91 8.47 4.40
C ILE A 92 -4.79 7.55 5.26
N VAL A 93 -4.69 7.61 6.59
CA VAL A 93 -5.49 6.76 7.49
C VAL A 93 -6.99 7.02 7.38
N PRO A 94 -7.50 8.27 7.37
CA PRO A 94 -8.91 8.52 7.12
C PRO A 94 -9.38 8.03 5.74
N LEU A 95 -8.54 8.19 4.70
CA LEU A 95 -8.84 7.72 3.35
C LEU A 95 -8.93 6.19 3.30
N SER A 96 -8.01 5.49 3.96
CA SER A 96 -7.99 4.02 4.01
C SER A 96 -9.24 3.44 4.66
N LYS A 97 -9.77 4.09 5.70
CA LYS A 97 -11.02 3.69 6.36
C LYS A 97 -12.24 3.74 5.44
N GLN A 98 -12.24 4.63 4.43
CA GLN A 98 -13.32 4.71 3.44
C GLN A 98 -13.41 3.46 2.56
N ALA A 99 -12.37 2.63 2.49
CA ALA A 99 -12.41 1.36 1.76
C ALA A 99 -13.49 0.41 2.30
N ASN A 100 -13.88 0.54 3.58
CA ASN A 100 -14.99 -0.21 4.18
C ASN A 100 -16.37 0.13 3.57
N LEU A 101 -16.50 1.26 2.88
CA LEU A 101 -17.73 1.63 2.16
C LEU A 101 -17.87 0.86 0.83
N ARG A 102 -16.84 0.11 0.42
CA ARG A 102 -16.86 -0.79 -0.75
C ARG A 102 -17.22 -0.12 -2.09
N HIS A 103 -17.05 1.20 -2.21
CA HIS A 103 -17.26 1.92 -3.48
C HIS A 103 -16.33 1.41 -4.60
N TRP A 104 -15.13 0.95 -4.22
CA TRP A 104 -14.14 0.33 -5.11
C TRP A 104 -14.67 -0.91 -5.84
N GLU A 105 -15.71 -1.59 -5.35
CA GLU A 105 -16.30 -2.76 -6.05
C GLU A 105 -16.88 -2.39 -7.41
N LYS A 106 -17.34 -1.13 -7.56
CA LYS A 106 -17.87 -0.59 -8.81
C LYS A 106 -16.79 -0.34 -9.85
N SER A 107 -15.51 -0.40 -9.45
CA SER A 107 -14.38 -0.19 -10.35
C SER A 107 -14.26 -1.35 -11.34
N LYS A 108 -14.03 -1.01 -12.61
CA LYS A 108 -13.99 -1.95 -13.75
C LYS A 108 -12.67 -2.70 -13.94
N PRO A 109 -11.49 -2.15 -13.61
CA PRO A 109 -10.21 -2.85 -13.71
C PRO A 109 -10.07 -4.01 -12.70
N GLU A 110 -10.75 -5.13 -12.97
CA GLU A 110 -10.84 -6.27 -12.04
C GLU A 110 -9.46 -6.78 -11.60
N LYS A 111 -8.52 -6.96 -12.53
CA LYS A 111 -7.16 -7.42 -12.22
C LYS A 111 -6.40 -6.47 -11.29
N VAL A 112 -6.63 -5.17 -11.41
CA VAL A 112 -5.98 -4.16 -10.55
C VAL A 112 -6.59 -4.24 -9.15
N LYS A 113 -7.92 -4.30 -9.07
CA LYS A 113 -8.67 -4.43 -7.82
C LYS A 113 -8.28 -5.71 -7.06
N GLU A 114 -8.29 -6.85 -7.75
CA GLU A 114 -7.85 -8.16 -7.22
C GLU A 114 -6.40 -8.09 -6.72
N TYR A 115 -5.50 -7.46 -7.48
CA TYR A 115 -4.12 -7.28 -7.06
C TYR A 115 -4.02 -6.47 -5.77
N ILE A 116 -4.71 -5.32 -5.67
CA ILE A 116 -4.69 -4.49 -4.46
C ILE A 116 -5.23 -5.27 -3.25
N LEU A 117 -6.32 -6.03 -3.43
CA LEU A 117 -6.93 -6.85 -2.37
C LEU A 117 -5.97 -7.89 -1.75
N THR A 118 -4.91 -8.30 -2.46
CA THR A 118 -3.90 -9.20 -1.88
C THR A 118 -3.08 -8.56 -0.74
N MET A 119 -3.13 -7.24 -0.62
CA MET A 119 -2.34 -6.44 0.32
C MET A 119 -3.21 -5.72 1.36
N THR A 120 -4.53 -5.82 1.29
CA THR A 120 -5.46 -5.10 2.19
C THR A 120 -5.79 -5.89 3.44
N SER A 121 -6.39 -5.20 4.43
CA SER A 121 -7.01 -5.84 5.60
C SER A 121 -8.43 -6.34 5.29
N LEU A 122 -8.97 -5.99 4.13
CA LEU A 122 -10.35 -6.26 3.73
C LEU A 122 -10.47 -7.67 3.16
N ARG A 123 -11.49 -8.39 3.62
CA ARG A 123 -11.90 -9.70 3.11
C ARG A 123 -13.21 -9.59 2.34
#